data_AF-A0A4R7LVS8-F1
#
_entry.id   AF-A0A4R7LVS8-F1
#
_cell.length_a   1.000
_cell.length_b   1.000
_cell.length_c   1.000
_cell.angle_alpha   90.00
_cell.angle_beta   90.00
_cell.angle_gamma   90.00
#
_symmetry.space_group_name_H-M   'P 1'
#
loop_
_entity.id
_entity.type
_entity.pdbx_description
1 polymer ?
#
loop_
_entity_poly.entity_id
_entity_poly.type
_entity_poly.pdbx_seq_one_letter_code
_entity_poly.pdbx_strand_id
1 'polypeptide(L)'
;MAFDLPADWRVKDPAGELAEGGGAFAEVRNQAGKIMATLRTNMATGSTCTERYPYEILDTVDVPALVQGGEVPQFVFESRANAPTPGLYSTPAAGYGITSGPAASGPDACPIFQFFRWPPNAAMFGASYDPNNNATPGDPSLPYLDLARKYRGTSEYSDIRKMITSLRPVQH
;
A
#
# COMPACT_ATOMS: atom_id res chain seq x y z
N MET A 1 8.89 9.48 -12.39
CA MET A 1 8.64 8.04 -12.14
C MET A 1 7.46 7.59 -12.97
N ALA A 2 7.30 6.29 -13.19
CA ALA A 2 6.19 5.73 -13.95
C ALA A 2 5.74 4.39 -13.37
N PHE A 3 4.49 4.04 -13.61
CA PHE A 3 3.91 2.73 -13.35
C PHE A 3 2.87 2.44 -14.45
N ASP A 4 2.60 1.16 -14.67
CA ASP A 4 1.62 0.71 -15.65
C ASP A 4 0.23 0.74 -15.03
N LEU A 5 -0.72 1.34 -15.74
CA LEU A 5 -2.09 1.54 -15.27
C LEU A 5 -3.04 0.52 -15.94
N PRO A 6 -3.93 -0.14 -15.20
CA PRO A 6 -5.00 -0.94 -15.80
C PRO A 6 -5.83 -0.09 -16.78
N ALA A 7 -6.25 -0.67 -17.91
CA ALA A 7 -6.78 0.09 -19.06
C ALA A 7 -7.96 1.03 -18.72
N ASP A 8 -8.84 0.62 -17.80
CA ASP A 8 -10.04 1.38 -17.41
C ASP A 8 -9.85 2.20 -16.13
N TRP A 9 -8.63 2.24 -15.59
CA TRP A 9 -8.30 2.98 -14.38
C TRP A 9 -7.72 4.34 -14.75
N ARG A 10 -7.77 5.29 -13.81
CA ARG A 10 -7.34 6.67 -14.05
C ARG A 10 -6.49 7.17 -12.89
N VAL A 11 -5.56 8.05 -13.21
CA VAL A 11 -4.76 8.78 -12.23
C VAL A 11 -5.34 10.18 -12.08
N LYS A 12 -5.55 10.62 -10.84
CA LYS A 12 -5.86 12.00 -10.50
C LYS A 12 -4.73 12.55 -9.64
N ASP A 13 -4.22 13.72 -9.99
CA ASP A 13 -3.41 14.52 -9.08
C ASP A 13 -4.35 15.42 -8.26
N PRO A 14 -4.59 15.14 -6.97
CA PRO A 14 -5.45 15.97 -6.14
C PRO A 14 -4.78 17.25 -5.65
N ALA A 15 -3.45 17.37 -5.77
CA ALA A 15 -2.68 18.51 -5.26
C ALA A 15 -2.55 19.67 -6.28
N GLY A 16 -2.73 19.43 -7.57
CA GLY A 16 -2.57 20.46 -8.61
C GLY A 16 -1.09 20.74 -8.94
N GLU A 17 -0.73 22.00 -9.26
CA GLU A 17 0.68 22.40 -9.36
C GLU A 17 1.37 22.17 -7.99
N LEU A 18 2.47 21.41 -8.00
CA LEU A 18 3.20 20.99 -6.81
C LEU A 18 3.45 22.18 -5.87
N ALA A 19 2.90 22.11 -4.65
CA ALA A 19 3.20 23.08 -3.59
C ALA A 19 4.71 23.13 -3.32
N GLU A 20 5.20 24.31 -2.88
CA GLU A 20 6.60 24.52 -2.49
C GLU A 20 7.06 23.40 -1.54
N GLY A 21 8.04 22.61 -2.00
CA GLY A 21 8.52 21.44 -1.29
C GLY A 21 8.78 20.23 -2.20
N GLY A 22 8.20 20.19 -3.40
CA GLY A 22 8.53 19.21 -4.44
C GLY A 22 8.19 17.77 -4.05
N GLY A 23 7.07 17.24 -4.53
CA GLY A 23 6.74 15.84 -4.35
C GLY A 23 5.44 15.45 -5.06
N ALA A 24 5.46 14.35 -5.82
CA ALA A 24 4.29 13.87 -6.53
C ALA A 24 3.21 13.33 -5.57
N PHE A 25 1.95 13.62 -5.86
CA PHE A 25 0.78 12.98 -5.28
C PHE A 25 -0.14 12.50 -6.40
N ALA A 26 -0.34 11.18 -6.49
CA ALA A 26 -1.29 10.58 -7.41
C ALA A 26 -2.28 9.68 -6.65
N GLU A 27 -3.57 9.87 -6.90
CA GLU A 27 -4.62 8.93 -6.57
C GLU A 27 -4.88 8.05 -7.79
N VAL A 28 -4.77 6.74 -7.62
CA VAL A 28 -5.23 5.80 -8.65
C VAL A 28 -6.65 5.38 -8.33
N ARG A 29 -7.53 5.54 -9.32
CA ARG A 29 -8.95 5.21 -9.21
C ARG A 29 -9.33 4.14 -10.23
N ASN A 30 -10.14 3.18 -9.80
CA ASN A 30 -10.74 2.20 -10.71
C ASN A 30 -11.85 2.83 -11.58
N GLN A 31 -12.43 2.04 -12.49
CA GLN A 31 -13.52 2.48 -13.37
C GLN A 31 -14.74 3.06 -12.63
N ALA A 32 -14.99 2.62 -11.40
CA ALA A 32 -16.09 3.09 -10.55
C ALA A 32 -15.73 4.37 -9.78
N GLY A 33 -14.54 4.93 -10.00
CA GLY A 33 -14.05 6.14 -9.32
C GLY A 33 -13.52 5.90 -7.91
N LYS A 34 -13.46 4.64 -7.44
CA LYS A 34 -12.95 4.29 -6.11
C LYS A 34 -11.43 4.40 -6.07
N ILE A 35 -10.89 4.98 -4.99
CA ILE A 35 -9.44 5.07 -4.80
C ILE A 35 -8.92 3.69 -4.43
N MET A 36 -7.98 3.18 -5.22
CA MET A 36 -7.39 1.85 -5.03
C MET A 36 -5.94 1.92 -4.58
N ALA A 37 -5.24 3.02 -4.86
CA ALA A 37 -3.90 3.25 -4.34
C ALA A 37 -3.61 4.76 -4.32
N THR A 38 -2.73 5.16 -3.42
CA THR A 38 -2.17 6.51 -3.39
C THR A 38 -0.66 6.42 -3.48
N LEU A 39 -0.07 7.16 -4.42
CA LEU A 39 1.36 7.41 -4.51
C LEU A 39 1.66 8.79 -3.93
N ARG A 40 2.58 8.84 -2.97
CA ARG A 40 3.12 10.09 -2.41
C ARG A 40 4.62 10.02 -2.28
N THR A 41 5.32 11.05 -2.71
CA THR A 41 6.77 11.19 -2.51
C THR A 41 7.09 12.28 -1.49
N ASN A 42 8.37 12.41 -1.14
CA ASN A 42 8.84 13.38 -0.15
C ASN A 42 8.21 13.13 1.23
N MET A 43 8.01 11.85 1.56
CA MET A 43 7.43 11.42 2.83
C MET A 43 8.50 11.42 3.93
N ALA A 44 8.14 11.91 5.11
CA ALA A 44 8.93 11.73 6.31
C ALA A 44 8.71 10.31 6.88
N THR A 45 9.80 9.60 7.19
CA THR A 45 9.77 8.19 7.64
C THR A 45 9.94 8.03 9.15
N GLY A 46 10.00 9.12 9.91
CA GLY A 46 10.12 9.09 11.36
C GLY A 46 8.81 8.62 12.01
N SER A 47 8.70 7.33 12.29
CA SER A 47 7.62 6.78 13.12
C SER A 47 8.21 6.07 14.34
N THR A 48 7.66 6.36 15.52
CA THR A 48 8.03 5.67 16.75
C THR A 48 7.04 4.54 17.00
N CYS A 49 7.56 3.33 17.18
CA CYS A 49 6.77 2.16 17.50
C CYS A 49 6.45 2.13 19.00
N THR A 50 5.32 2.73 19.39
CA THR A 50 4.86 2.75 20.79
C THR A 50 3.94 1.57 21.12
N GLU A 51 3.32 0.95 20.12
CA GLU A 51 2.38 -0.17 20.26
C GLU A 51 2.71 -1.27 19.25
N ARG A 52 2.41 -2.52 19.60
CA ARG A 52 2.58 -3.69 18.72
C ARG A 52 1.28 -4.49 18.61
N TYR A 53 1.07 -5.09 17.46
CA TYR A 53 -0.15 -5.80 17.08
C TYR A 53 0.20 -7.13 16.42
N PRO A 54 -0.64 -8.18 16.57
CA PRO A 54 -0.50 -9.44 15.85
C PRO A 54 -0.32 -9.20 14.35
N TYR A 55 0.69 -9.86 13.80
CA TYR A 55 1.18 -9.62 12.45
C TYR A 55 0.97 -10.83 11.54
N GLU A 56 0.52 -10.59 10.32
CA GLU A 56 0.43 -11.62 9.27
C GLU A 56 0.77 -11.00 7.91
N ILE A 57 1.57 -11.71 7.11
CA ILE A 57 1.78 -11.41 5.68
C ILE A 57 0.76 -12.22 4.88
N LEU A 58 -0.09 -11.52 4.14
CA LEU A 58 -1.10 -12.10 3.26
C LEU A 58 -0.56 -12.36 1.84
N ASP A 59 0.35 -11.50 1.36
CA ASP A 59 1.08 -11.66 0.10
C ASP A 59 2.37 -10.83 0.13
N THR A 60 3.38 -11.24 -0.61
CA THR A 60 4.63 -10.49 -0.79
C THR A 60 5.29 -10.78 -2.13
N VAL A 61 5.96 -9.79 -2.72
CA VAL A 61 6.81 -9.96 -3.90
C VAL A 61 7.87 -8.87 -3.97
N ASP A 62 9.07 -9.23 -4.41
CA ASP A 62 10.16 -8.28 -4.63
C ASP A 62 9.85 -7.28 -5.76
N VAL A 63 10.32 -6.05 -5.60
CA VAL A 63 10.21 -4.96 -6.57
C VAL A 63 11.63 -4.49 -6.96
N PRO A 64 12.37 -5.30 -7.75
CA PRO A 64 13.78 -5.04 -8.04
C PRO A 64 14.03 -3.75 -8.81
N ALA A 65 13.03 -3.24 -9.53
CA ALA A 65 13.12 -1.96 -10.24
C ALA A 65 13.36 -0.75 -9.30
N LEU A 66 13.13 -0.92 -8.00
CA LEU A 66 13.29 0.10 -6.97
C LEU A 66 14.52 -0.11 -6.08
N VAL A 67 15.43 -1.02 -6.45
CA VAL A 67 16.67 -1.25 -5.69
C VAL A 67 17.45 0.05 -5.52
N GLN A 68 17.78 0.36 -4.26
CA GLN A 68 18.66 1.46 -3.90
C GLN A 68 19.60 1.04 -2.77
N GLY A 69 20.90 1.31 -2.93
CA GLY A 69 21.89 0.96 -1.91
C GLY A 69 22.00 -0.55 -1.61
N GLY A 70 21.60 -1.41 -2.55
CA GLY A 70 21.64 -2.87 -2.41
C GLY A 70 20.43 -3.50 -1.71
N GLU A 71 19.48 -2.70 -1.22
CA GLU A 71 18.23 -3.19 -0.64
C GLU A 71 17.17 -3.33 -1.73
N VAL A 72 16.48 -4.48 -1.76
CA VAL A 72 15.37 -4.77 -2.68
C VAL A 72 14.06 -4.48 -1.95
N PRO A 73 13.29 -3.45 -2.34
CA PRO A 73 11.97 -3.21 -1.76
C PRO A 73 11.00 -4.34 -2.12
N GLN A 74 10.00 -4.55 -1.28
CA GLN A 74 8.96 -5.56 -1.49
C GLN A 74 7.59 -4.90 -1.53
N PHE A 75 6.73 -5.35 -2.44
CA PHE A 75 5.31 -5.18 -2.28
C PHE A 75 4.84 -6.16 -1.21
N VAL A 76 4.05 -5.70 -0.26
CA VAL A 76 3.46 -6.51 0.79
C VAL A 76 1.98 -6.21 0.90
N PHE A 77 1.18 -7.25 1.12
CA PHE A 77 -0.17 -7.14 1.69
C PHE A 77 -0.12 -7.77 3.07
N GLU A 78 -0.35 -7.00 4.12
CA GLU A 78 -0.14 -7.43 5.50
C GLU A 78 -1.27 -6.93 6.41
N SER A 79 -1.44 -7.55 7.57
CA SER A 79 -2.34 -7.08 8.62
C SER A 79 -1.61 -6.91 9.95
N ARG A 80 -2.00 -5.89 10.74
CA ARG A 80 -1.45 -5.62 12.07
C ARG A 80 -2.55 -5.19 13.04
N ALA A 81 -3.45 -6.09 13.44
CA ALA A 81 -4.67 -5.73 14.17
C ALA A 81 -4.88 -6.54 15.45
N ASN A 82 -5.42 -5.86 16.47
CA ASN A 82 -6.01 -6.49 17.66
C ASN A 82 -7.54 -6.67 17.54
N ALA A 83 -8.18 -6.01 16.57
CA ALA A 83 -9.63 -5.86 16.51
C ALA A 83 -10.25 -6.57 15.29
N PRO A 84 -11.47 -7.16 15.43
CA PRO A 84 -12.20 -7.78 14.33
C PRO A 84 -12.86 -6.77 13.38
N THR A 85 -12.82 -5.47 13.68
CA THR A 85 -13.45 -4.37 12.91
C THR A 85 -12.48 -3.22 12.65
N PRO A 86 -12.65 -2.46 11.55
CA PRO A 86 -11.85 -1.24 11.28
C PRO A 86 -12.07 -0.16 12.36
N GLY A 87 -11.00 0.48 12.83
CA GLY A 87 -11.07 1.59 13.80
C GLY A 87 -11.30 2.95 13.14
N LEU A 88 -11.79 3.92 13.92
CA LEU A 88 -12.22 5.26 13.45
C LEU A 88 -11.08 6.21 13.02
N TYR A 89 -9.81 5.97 13.38
CA TYR A 89 -8.65 6.82 12.99
C TYR A 89 -7.28 6.13 12.97
N SER A 90 -7.20 4.81 13.09
CA SER A 90 -5.96 4.14 13.51
C SER A 90 -5.54 3.01 12.57
N THR A 91 -4.29 3.06 12.13
CA THR A 91 -3.38 1.93 12.13
C THR A 91 -3.89 0.66 12.86
N PRO A 92 -3.69 -0.53 12.27
CA PRO A 92 -4.43 -0.93 11.07
C PRO A 92 -5.05 -2.33 11.16
N ALA A 93 -6.21 -2.50 10.55
CA ALA A 93 -6.59 -3.78 9.96
C ALA A 93 -6.21 -3.71 8.45
N ALA A 94 -5.60 -4.79 7.93
CA ALA A 94 -4.99 -5.04 6.61
C ALA A 94 -4.69 -3.87 5.61
N GLY A 95 -3.50 -3.86 4.98
CA GLY A 95 -3.13 -2.90 3.94
C GLY A 95 -2.03 -3.39 3.01
N TYR A 96 -1.99 -2.87 1.78
CA TYR A 96 -1.04 -3.26 0.74
C TYR A 96 -0.23 -2.08 0.18
N GLY A 97 1.05 -2.31 -0.10
CA GLY A 97 1.95 -1.28 -0.61
C GLY A 97 3.41 -1.72 -0.62
N ILE A 98 4.30 -0.81 -1.02
CA ILE A 98 5.75 -1.07 -1.11
C ILE A 98 6.44 -0.71 0.20
N THR A 99 7.28 -1.61 0.72
CA THR A 99 8.14 -1.38 1.87
C THR A 99 9.61 -1.70 1.53
N SER A 100 10.54 -0.88 2.02
CA SER A 100 11.97 -1.21 2.06
C SER A 100 12.43 -1.74 3.42
N GLY A 101 11.59 -1.64 4.45
CA GLY A 101 11.93 -2.13 5.79
C GLY A 101 11.95 -3.66 5.82
N PRO A 102 12.79 -4.28 6.68
CA PRO A 102 12.72 -5.72 6.88
C PRO A 102 11.30 -6.10 7.31
N ALA A 103 10.82 -7.26 6.85
CA ALA A 103 9.59 -7.83 7.38
C ALA A 103 9.67 -7.89 8.91
N ALA A 104 8.55 -7.65 9.58
CA ALA A 104 8.54 -7.71 11.03
C ALA A 104 8.91 -9.13 11.48
N SER A 105 9.76 -9.22 12.51
CA SER A 105 10.11 -10.49 13.14
C SER A 105 9.33 -10.67 14.44
N GLY A 106 8.89 -11.91 14.69
CA GLY A 106 8.09 -12.26 15.86
C GLY A 106 6.58 -12.18 15.66
N PRO A 107 5.79 -12.44 16.72
CA PRO A 107 4.34 -12.54 16.63
C PRO A 107 3.62 -11.19 16.46
N ASP A 108 4.28 -10.10 16.88
CA ASP A 108 3.69 -8.76 16.87
C ASP A 108 4.56 -7.78 16.09
N ALA A 109 3.96 -6.75 15.48
CA ALA A 109 4.62 -5.70 14.72
C ALA A 109 4.08 -4.31 15.06
N CYS A 110 4.89 -3.27 14.82
CA CYS A 110 4.48 -1.86 14.92
C CYS A 110 3.30 -1.55 13.97
N PRO A 111 2.61 -0.41 14.05
CA PRO A 111 1.65 0.00 13.02
C PRO A 111 2.16 -0.11 11.56
N ILE A 112 1.27 -0.39 10.59
CA ILE A 112 1.65 -0.52 9.17
C ILE A 112 2.20 0.81 8.67
N PHE A 113 3.44 0.75 8.18
CA PHE A 113 4.13 1.86 7.53
C PHE A 113 4.83 1.31 6.27
N GLN A 114 4.14 1.37 5.13
CA GLN A 114 4.65 0.89 3.85
C GLN A 114 5.36 2.04 3.13
N PHE A 115 6.58 2.33 3.61
CA PHE A 115 7.50 3.29 3.01
C PHE A 115 8.62 2.57 2.29
N PHE A 116 9.02 3.10 1.14
CA PHE A 116 10.21 2.68 0.43
C PHE A 116 11.11 3.87 0.13
N ARG A 117 12.40 3.58 -0.03
CA ARG A 117 13.40 4.60 -0.32
C ARG A 117 13.13 5.22 -1.70
N TRP A 118 13.01 6.55 -1.73
CA TRP A 118 12.80 7.30 -2.97
C TRP A 118 13.39 8.70 -2.85
N PRO A 119 14.45 9.04 -3.62
CA PRO A 119 15.12 10.32 -3.53
C PRO A 119 14.14 11.51 -3.70
N PRO A 120 14.29 12.57 -2.90
CA PRO A 120 15.36 12.79 -1.91
C PRO A 120 15.17 12.06 -0.57
N ASN A 121 13.96 11.59 -0.26
CA ASN A 121 13.59 11.04 1.04
C ASN A 121 12.99 9.63 0.89
N ALA A 122 11.67 9.51 1.04
CA ALA A 122 10.91 8.29 0.85
C ALA A 122 9.62 8.55 0.08
N ALA A 123 9.01 7.45 -0.34
CA ALA A 123 7.69 7.44 -0.94
C ALA A 123 6.81 6.35 -0.32
N MET A 124 5.50 6.50 -0.50
CA MET A 124 4.50 5.48 -0.27
C MET A 124 3.78 5.20 -1.57
N PHE A 125 3.48 3.93 -1.84
CA PHE A 125 2.55 3.57 -2.90
C PHE A 125 1.72 2.37 -2.46
N GLY A 126 0.44 2.58 -2.18
CA GLY A 126 -0.43 1.58 -1.57
C GLY A 126 -1.75 2.13 -1.07
N ALA A 127 -2.52 1.31 -0.34
CA ALA A 127 -3.73 1.69 0.36
C ALA A 127 -4.07 0.69 1.49
N SER A 128 -4.93 1.13 2.41
CA SER A 128 -5.59 0.23 3.37
C SER A 128 -6.67 -0.59 2.67
N TYR A 129 -6.87 -1.82 3.12
CA TYR A 129 -8.02 -2.62 2.70
C TYR A 129 -9.28 -2.16 3.45
N ASP A 130 -10.38 -1.96 2.71
CA ASP A 130 -11.69 -1.63 3.25
C ASP A 130 -12.75 -2.43 2.50
N PRO A 131 -13.52 -3.32 3.14
CA PRO A 131 -14.55 -4.12 2.47
C PRO A 131 -15.69 -3.28 1.86
N ASN A 132 -15.87 -2.02 2.25
CA ASN A 132 -16.83 -1.12 1.60
C ASN A 132 -16.29 -0.56 0.28
N ASN A 133 -14.97 -0.43 0.19
CA ASN A 133 -14.28 0.10 -0.98
C ASN A 133 -13.87 -1.03 -1.94
N ASN A 134 -13.20 -2.05 -1.43
CA ASN A 134 -12.64 -3.19 -2.15
C ASN A 134 -13.71 -4.27 -2.41
N ALA A 135 -13.81 -4.72 -3.67
CA ALA A 135 -14.82 -5.69 -4.08
C ALA A 135 -14.46 -7.12 -3.64
N THR A 136 -14.72 -7.45 -2.37
CA THR A 136 -14.46 -8.79 -1.82
C THR A 136 -15.67 -9.71 -1.99
N PRO A 137 -15.54 -10.84 -2.69
CA PRO A 137 -16.64 -11.77 -2.90
C PRO A 137 -16.98 -12.58 -1.64
N GLY A 138 -18.26 -12.92 -1.48
CA GLY A 138 -18.76 -13.79 -0.41
C GLY A 138 -19.61 -13.04 0.61
N ASP A 139 -19.78 -13.66 1.79
CA ASP A 139 -20.56 -13.12 2.88
C ASP A 139 -19.88 -11.89 3.51
N PRO A 140 -20.50 -10.69 3.46
CA PRO A 140 -19.93 -9.47 4.01
C PRO A 140 -19.88 -9.45 5.55
N SER A 141 -20.55 -10.40 6.22
CA SER A 141 -20.52 -10.53 7.69
C SER A 141 -19.30 -11.28 8.22
N LEU A 142 -18.44 -11.81 7.33
CA LEU A 142 -17.21 -12.46 7.73
C LEU A 142 -16.29 -11.52 8.53
N PRO A 143 -15.48 -12.07 9.45
CA PRO A 143 -14.46 -11.28 10.14
C PRO A 143 -13.59 -10.50 9.15
N TYR A 144 -13.22 -9.27 9.53
CA TYR A 144 -12.51 -8.36 8.64
C TYR A 144 -11.24 -8.98 8.03
N LEU A 145 -10.44 -9.71 8.83
CA LEU A 145 -9.21 -10.35 8.35
C LEU A 145 -9.48 -11.52 7.38
N ASP A 146 -10.62 -12.21 7.53
CA ASP A 146 -11.03 -13.24 6.57
C ASP A 146 -11.45 -12.62 5.24
N LEU A 147 -12.11 -11.45 5.28
CA LEU A 147 -12.39 -10.67 4.07
C LEU A 147 -11.09 -10.21 3.40
N ALA A 148 -10.09 -9.74 4.15
CA ALA A 148 -8.78 -9.36 3.62
C ALA A 148 -8.06 -10.55 2.96
N ARG A 149 -8.06 -11.73 3.60
CA ARG A 149 -7.51 -12.97 3.03
C ARG A 149 -8.23 -13.36 1.74
N LYS A 150 -9.55 -13.22 1.67
CA LYS A 150 -10.32 -13.49 0.45
C LYS A 150 -10.03 -12.49 -0.66
N TYR A 151 -9.83 -11.22 -0.31
CA TYR A 151 -9.59 -10.15 -1.28
C TYR A 151 -8.38 -10.42 -2.17
N ARG A 152 -7.35 -11.10 -1.64
CA ARG A 152 -6.14 -11.47 -2.39
C ARG A 152 -6.40 -12.35 -3.62
N GLY A 153 -7.55 -13.03 -3.66
CA GLY A 153 -7.98 -13.89 -4.77
C GLY A 153 -8.76 -13.16 -5.86
N THR A 154 -8.94 -11.84 -5.77
CA THR A 154 -9.75 -11.08 -6.72
C THR A 154 -8.93 -10.57 -7.91
N SER A 155 -9.60 -10.35 -9.05
CA SER A 155 -8.99 -9.68 -10.20
C SER A 155 -8.60 -8.24 -9.87
N GLU A 156 -9.42 -7.53 -9.10
CA GLU A 156 -9.14 -6.17 -8.62
C GLU A 156 -7.81 -6.12 -7.85
N TYR A 157 -7.60 -7.05 -6.92
CA TYR A 157 -6.32 -7.16 -6.20
C TYR A 157 -5.14 -7.48 -7.13
N SER A 158 -5.32 -8.41 -8.08
CA SER A 158 -4.29 -8.74 -9.07
C SER A 158 -3.87 -7.51 -9.88
N ASP A 159 -4.83 -6.68 -10.30
CA ASP A 159 -4.55 -5.45 -11.05
C ASP A 159 -3.80 -4.42 -10.21
N ILE A 160 -4.18 -4.26 -8.94
CA ILE A 160 -3.47 -3.40 -7.97
C ILE A 160 -2.02 -3.87 -7.79
N ARG A 161 -1.82 -5.17 -7.55
CA ARG A 161 -0.50 -5.76 -7.35
C ARG A 161 0.39 -5.52 -8.57
N LYS A 162 -0.11 -5.80 -9.77
CA LYS A 162 0.62 -5.55 -11.03
C LYS A 162 0.97 -4.07 -11.19
N MET A 163 0.02 -3.18 -10.98
CA MET A 163 0.22 -1.74 -11.06
C MET A 163 1.29 -1.26 -10.07
N ILE A 164 1.16 -1.58 -8.78
CA ILE A 164 2.10 -1.12 -7.76
C ILE A 164 3.51 -1.67 -7.99
N THR A 165 3.63 -2.96 -8.31
CA THR A 165 4.93 -3.62 -8.57
C THR A 165 5.60 -3.16 -9.88
N SER A 166 4.86 -2.53 -10.79
CA SER A 166 5.42 -1.96 -12.02
C SER A 166 6.10 -0.59 -11.82
N LEU A 167 6.02 -0.02 -10.61
CA LEU A 167 6.62 1.27 -10.29
C LEU A 167 8.13 1.25 -10.56
N ARG A 168 8.59 2.26 -11.29
CA ARG A 168 9.98 2.38 -11.72
C ARG A 168 10.43 3.83 -11.87
N PRO A 169 11.73 4.11 -11.73
CA PRO A 169 12.32 5.37 -12.18
C PRO A 169 12.09 5.58 -13.67
N VAL A 170 11.85 6.83 -14.06
CA VAL A 170 11.95 7.23 -15.48
C VAL A 170 13.40 7.64 -15.69
N GLN A 171 14.09 6.99 -16.62
CA GLN A 171 15.41 7.46 -17.04
C GLN A 171 15.19 8.69 -17.92
N HIS A 172 15.89 9.77 -17.60
CA HIS A 172 16.03 10.94 -18.46
C HIS A 172 17.37 10.86 -19.17
#